data_AF-A0A094I6J2-F1
#
_entry.id   AF-A0A094I6J2-F1
#
_cell.length_a   1.000
_cell.length_b   1.000
_cell.length_c   1.000
_cell.angle_alpha   90.00
_cell.angle_beta   90.00
_cell.angle_gamma   90.00
#
_symmetry.space_group_name_H-M   'P 1'
#
loop_
_entity.id
_entity.type
_entity.pdbx_description
1 polymer ?
#
loop_
_entity_poly.entity_id
_entity_poly.type
_entity_poly.pdbx_seq_one_letter_code
_entity_poly.pdbx_strand_id
1 'polypeptide(L)'
;MDSPSNEHPTAAPSEAKEENEHIIQATKSLRRHMGLPEDPTEKSSSATASSVKQTFWVEVAPPSTRGAKCRLDGCPANIMPGQYRIAVYPGFHDFRGHQSSDFYHVVCFEKIADFSQADFVDQVEPVTRNTWSFRNLNSSSVLDGNYLLDAGAERLTISWKEAVKKLIDERDGVETKDDWSAAVRDLLDNAGSSKYVTQEIPDANAFQLRLLRSRLAPNESDGPDDTEEWNLFDEYLAPRDDDQKSLEDRHTLGATLFLWRDHVVLATSNNPTEKDKKRIEQELTPKAIRAIKRLAVTPMPDIQGAFLRGL
;
A
#
# COMPACT_ATOMS: atom_id res chain seq x y z
N MET A 1 -50.23 25.01 -35.86
CA MET A 1 -48.89 25.14 -36.49
C MET A 1 -47.91 24.85 -35.38
N ASP A 2 -47.50 23.59 -35.33
CA ASP A 2 -46.72 23.02 -34.24
C ASP A 2 -45.23 23.32 -34.44
N SER A 3 -44.59 23.84 -33.40
CA SER A 3 -43.14 24.00 -33.32
C SER A 3 -42.50 22.65 -32.97
N PRO A 4 -41.45 22.20 -33.66
CA PRO A 4 -40.75 20.99 -33.27
C PRO A 4 -39.77 21.29 -32.14
N SER A 5 -39.89 20.56 -31.05
CA SER A 5 -38.92 20.43 -29.98
C SER A 5 -37.67 19.71 -30.49
N ASN A 6 -36.53 20.41 -30.48
CA ASN A 6 -35.22 19.83 -30.71
C ASN A 6 -34.69 19.32 -29.36
N GLU A 7 -34.91 18.05 -29.07
CA GLU A 7 -34.17 17.33 -28.03
C GLU A 7 -32.76 17.03 -28.57
N HIS A 8 -31.75 17.67 -27.98
CA HIS A 8 -30.36 17.29 -28.18
C HIS A 8 -30.08 15.99 -27.41
N PRO A 9 -29.56 14.94 -28.07
CA PRO A 9 -29.21 13.70 -27.40
C PRO A 9 -27.93 13.86 -26.57
N THR A 10 -27.99 13.30 -25.37
CA THR A 10 -26.94 13.20 -24.36
C THR A 10 -25.70 12.49 -24.92
N ALA A 11 -24.57 13.21 -25.00
CA ALA A 11 -23.25 12.64 -25.25
C ALA A 11 -22.76 11.96 -23.96
N ALA A 12 -22.73 10.62 -23.96
CA ALA A 12 -22.27 9.79 -22.84
C ALA A 12 -21.65 8.41 -23.23
N PRO A 13 -21.73 7.89 -24.48
CA PRO A 13 -21.09 6.61 -24.81
C PRO A 13 -19.60 6.65 -25.26
N SER A 14 -19.03 7.81 -25.60
CA SER A 14 -17.68 7.89 -26.20
C SER A 14 -16.56 7.92 -25.14
N GLU A 15 -16.73 8.70 -24.08
CA GLU A 15 -15.70 8.89 -23.04
C GLU A 15 -15.39 7.59 -22.28
N ALA A 16 -16.41 6.79 -21.96
CA ALA A 16 -16.24 5.50 -21.28
C ALA A 16 -15.51 4.45 -22.16
N LYS A 17 -15.65 4.55 -23.49
CA LYS A 17 -14.93 3.67 -24.42
C LYS A 17 -13.46 4.08 -24.55
N GLU A 18 -13.19 5.37 -24.60
CA GLU A 18 -11.83 5.92 -24.64
C GLU A 18 -11.06 5.64 -23.34
N GLU A 19 -11.67 5.84 -22.16
CA GLU A 19 -11.04 5.50 -20.86
C GLU A 19 -10.64 4.02 -20.83
N ASN A 20 -11.52 3.13 -21.31
CA ASN A 20 -11.24 1.70 -21.34
C ASN A 20 -10.09 1.34 -22.29
N GLU A 21 -9.98 2.01 -23.45
CA GLU A 21 -8.88 1.78 -24.40
C GLU A 21 -7.51 2.21 -23.81
N HIS A 22 -7.46 3.36 -23.12
CA HIS A 22 -6.26 3.82 -22.44
C HIS A 22 -5.81 2.85 -21.33
N ILE A 23 -6.76 2.33 -20.53
CA ILE A 23 -6.47 1.33 -19.49
C ILE A 23 -5.94 0.03 -20.10
N ILE A 24 -6.55 -0.46 -21.19
CA ILE A 24 -6.11 -1.67 -21.90
C ILE A 24 -4.67 -1.48 -22.41
N GLN A 25 -4.37 -0.35 -23.05
CA GLN A 25 -3.03 -0.10 -23.59
C GLN A 25 -1.98 0.08 -22.49
N ALA A 26 -2.33 0.74 -21.39
CA ALA A 26 -1.46 0.87 -20.22
C ALA A 26 -1.20 -0.49 -19.55
N THR A 27 -2.21 -1.37 -19.47
CA THR A 27 -2.08 -2.74 -18.96
C THR A 27 -1.11 -3.56 -19.81
N LYS A 28 -1.27 -3.55 -21.14
CA LYS A 28 -0.35 -4.24 -22.07
C LYS A 28 1.08 -3.72 -21.92
N SER A 29 1.23 -2.40 -21.81
CA SER A 29 2.53 -1.77 -21.60
C SER A 29 3.17 -2.24 -20.28
N LEU A 30 2.40 -2.23 -19.17
CA LEU A 30 2.82 -2.73 -17.86
C LEU A 30 3.35 -4.17 -17.95
N ARG A 31 2.55 -5.06 -18.54
CA ARG A 31 2.92 -6.47 -18.73
C ARG A 31 4.21 -6.62 -19.53
N ARG A 32 4.35 -5.92 -20.66
CA ARG A 32 5.56 -5.97 -21.50
C ARG A 32 6.82 -5.55 -20.72
N HIS A 33 6.74 -4.52 -19.87
CA HIS A 33 7.87 -4.05 -19.06
C HIS A 33 8.29 -5.03 -17.98
N MET A 34 7.33 -5.76 -17.43
CA MET A 34 7.57 -6.88 -16.52
C MET A 34 8.10 -8.12 -17.23
N GLY A 35 8.18 -8.12 -18.57
CA GLY A 35 8.55 -9.30 -19.35
C GLY A 35 7.44 -10.35 -19.43
N LEU A 36 6.18 -9.96 -19.24
CA LEU A 36 5.00 -10.81 -19.36
C LEU A 36 4.34 -10.66 -20.75
N PRO A 37 3.62 -11.68 -21.25
CA PRO A 37 2.79 -11.56 -22.45
C PRO A 37 1.75 -10.44 -22.31
N GLU A 38 1.50 -9.68 -23.37
CA GLU A 38 0.52 -8.58 -23.35
C GLU A 38 -0.90 -9.06 -23.07
N ASP A 39 -1.26 -10.20 -23.67
CA ASP A 39 -2.50 -10.91 -23.37
C ASP A 39 -2.21 -12.01 -22.33
N PRO A 40 -2.87 -12.01 -21.16
CA PRO A 40 -2.68 -13.04 -20.13
C PRO A 40 -3.03 -14.46 -20.61
N THR A 41 -3.78 -14.61 -21.70
CA THR A 41 -4.13 -15.91 -22.29
C THR A 41 -3.05 -16.47 -23.23
N GLU A 42 -2.06 -15.66 -23.62
CA GLU A 42 -0.96 -16.07 -24.48
C GLU A 42 0.14 -16.80 -23.68
N LYS A 43 0.70 -17.85 -24.28
CA LYS A 43 1.84 -18.58 -23.68
C LYS A 43 3.10 -17.71 -23.73
N SER A 44 3.88 -17.75 -22.65
CA SER A 44 5.11 -16.97 -22.37
C SER A 44 6.23 -17.01 -23.43
N SER A 45 6.06 -17.78 -24.51
CA SER A 45 7.06 -18.03 -25.56
C SER A 45 7.44 -16.82 -26.43
N SER A 46 6.74 -15.68 -26.31
CA SER A 46 7.00 -14.46 -27.10
C SER A 46 7.60 -13.29 -26.30
N ALA A 47 7.66 -13.39 -24.97
CA ALA A 47 8.10 -12.28 -24.14
C ALA A 47 9.63 -12.27 -23.98
N THR A 48 10.28 -11.19 -24.42
CA THR A 48 11.69 -10.94 -24.10
C THR A 48 11.78 -10.64 -22.60
N ALA A 49 12.40 -11.53 -21.82
CA ALA A 49 12.58 -11.32 -20.39
C ALA A 49 13.31 -9.99 -20.14
N SER A 50 12.66 -9.08 -19.40
CA SER A 50 13.31 -7.87 -18.92
C SER A 50 14.46 -8.28 -18.00
N SER A 51 15.67 -7.79 -18.25
CA SER A 51 16.84 -8.14 -17.44
C SER A 51 16.82 -7.48 -16.05
N VAL A 52 15.88 -6.56 -15.81
CA VAL A 52 15.72 -5.82 -14.56
C VAL A 52 14.33 -6.07 -14.01
N LYS A 53 14.25 -6.57 -12.78
CA LYS A 53 12.99 -6.77 -12.05
C LYS A 53 12.42 -5.42 -11.63
N GLN A 54 11.19 -5.12 -12.01
CA GLN A 54 10.47 -3.92 -11.62
C GLN A 54 9.89 -4.09 -10.21
N THR A 55 9.98 -3.07 -9.37
CA THR A 55 9.35 -3.03 -8.05
C THR A 55 8.30 -1.94 -8.01
N PHE A 56 7.14 -2.24 -7.41
CA PHE A 56 6.02 -1.33 -7.19
C PHE A 56 6.08 -0.83 -5.76
N TRP A 57 6.72 0.31 -5.58
CA TRP A 57 6.99 0.85 -4.26
C TRP A 57 5.77 1.61 -3.73
N VAL A 58 5.23 1.17 -2.59
CA VAL A 58 4.21 1.90 -1.85
C VAL A 58 4.91 2.92 -0.95
N GLU A 59 4.70 4.20 -1.22
CA GLU A 59 5.41 5.29 -0.55
C GLU A 59 4.49 6.50 -0.29
N VAL A 60 4.91 7.37 0.64
CA VAL A 60 4.26 8.67 0.85
C VAL A 60 4.82 9.70 -0.13
N ALA A 61 3.95 10.45 -0.80
CA ALA A 61 4.36 11.55 -1.65
C ALA A 61 5.08 12.63 -0.82
N PRO A 62 6.33 13.01 -1.16
CA PRO A 62 7.10 13.98 -0.40
C PRO A 62 6.53 15.40 -0.51
N PRO A 63 6.96 16.34 0.35
CA PRO A 63 6.64 17.76 0.23
C PRO A 63 6.92 18.30 -1.18
N SER A 64 5.92 18.92 -1.79
CA SER A 64 5.98 19.51 -3.13
C SER A 64 4.83 20.50 -3.30
N THR A 65 5.08 21.65 -3.93
CA THR A 65 4.02 22.64 -4.18
C THR A 65 3.02 22.20 -5.25
N ARG A 66 3.42 21.31 -6.16
CA ARG A 66 2.60 20.88 -7.31
C ARG A 66 2.21 19.41 -7.27
N GLY A 67 2.78 18.64 -6.34
CA GLY A 67 2.66 17.18 -6.36
C GLY A 67 3.38 16.53 -7.55
N ALA A 68 3.11 15.24 -7.77
CA ALA A 68 3.58 14.49 -8.94
C ALA A 68 2.41 14.18 -9.88
N LYS A 69 2.63 14.21 -11.20
CA LYS A 69 1.60 13.83 -12.17
C LYS A 69 1.40 12.30 -12.12
N CYS A 70 0.15 11.84 -12.03
CA CYS A 70 -0.18 10.43 -12.21
C CYS A 70 0.11 10.00 -13.66
N ARG A 71 0.71 8.82 -13.84
CA ARG A 71 1.10 8.28 -15.14
C ARG A 71 -0.01 7.51 -15.86
N LEU A 72 -1.13 7.25 -15.22
CA LEU A 72 -2.29 6.71 -15.92
C LEU A 72 -2.92 7.81 -16.77
N ASP A 73 -2.95 7.59 -18.09
CA ASP A 73 -3.63 8.49 -19.02
C ASP A 73 -5.11 8.64 -18.64
N GLY A 74 -5.61 9.87 -18.70
CA GLY A 74 -6.96 10.20 -18.27
C GLY A 74 -7.11 10.52 -16.77
N CYS A 75 -6.09 10.28 -15.92
CA CYS A 75 -6.13 10.77 -14.54
C CYS A 75 -5.87 12.29 -14.50
N PRO A 76 -6.84 13.13 -14.09
CA PRO A 76 -6.70 14.57 -14.14
C PRO A 76 -5.94 15.15 -12.94
N ALA A 77 -5.79 14.36 -11.86
CA ALA A 77 -5.27 14.82 -10.60
C ALA A 77 -3.76 14.59 -10.48
N ASN A 78 -3.08 15.51 -9.81
CA ASN A 78 -1.75 15.26 -9.29
C ASN A 78 -1.84 14.49 -7.97
N ILE A 79 -0.80 13.70 -7.70
CA ILE A 79 -0.53 13.05 -6.43
C ILE A 79 0.08 14.10 -5.52
N MET A 80 -0.70 14.60 -4.58
CA MET A 80 -0.31 15.67 -3.66
C MET A 80 0.54 15.14 -2.49
N PRO A 81 1.35 16.00 -1.85
CA PRO A 81 2.14 15.60 -0.69
C PRO A 81 1.30 14.93 0.41
N GLY A 82 1.91 13.95 1.08
CA GLY A 82 1.26 13.18 2.14
C GLY A 82 0.22 12.17 1.64
N GLN A 83 0.00 12.03 0.33
CA GLN A 83 -0.79 10.94 -0.26
C GLN A 83 0.06 9.69 -0.43
N TYR A 84 -0.52 8.51 -0.18
CA TYR A 84 0.10 7.25 -0.60
C TYR A 84 0.07 7.12 -2.12
N ARG A 85 1.14 6.57 -2.69
CA ARG A 85 1.29 6.37 -4.13
C ARG A 85 2.06 5.10 -4.43
N ILE A 86 1.91 4.62 -5.66
CA ILE A 86 2.80 3.61 -6.24
C ILE A 86 3.87 4.30 -7.05
N ALA A 87 5.13 3.95 -6.80
CA ALA A 87 6.26 4.31 -7.64
C ALA A 87 6.83 3.06 -8.29
N VAL A 88 6.63 2.92 -9.60
CA VAL A 88 7.22 1.83 -10.39
C VAL A 88 8.69 2.17 -10.64
N TYR A 89 9.60 1.30 -10.20
CA TYR A 89 11.04 1.50 -10.37
C TYR A 89 11.76 0.20 -10.81
N PRO A 90 12.60 0.25 -11.86
CA PRO A 90 12.72 1.36 -12.81
C PRO A 90 11.41 1.57 -13.59
N GLY A 91 11.08 2.82 -13.88
CA GLY A 91 9.90 3.18 -14.67
C GLY A 91 10.07 2.87 -16.16
N PHE A 92 9.00 3.08 -16.90
CA PHE A 92 8.95 3.08 -18.37
C PHE A 92 9.66 4.26 -19.00
N HIS A 93 9.66 5.38 -18.29
CA HIS A 93 10.08 6.65 -18.85
C HIS A 93 11.46 7.04 -18.32
N ASP A 94 12.40 7.16 -19.25
CA ASP A 94 13.69 7.74 -18.95
C ASP A 94 13.58 9.26 -18.92
N PHE A 95 14.08 9.86 -17.85
CA PHE A 95 14.25 11.30 -17.78
C PHE A 95 15.74 11.62 -17.98
N ARG A 96 16.07 12.24 -19.11
CA ARG A 96 17.45 12.64 -19.46
C ARG A 96 18.46 11.48 -19.44
N GLY A 97 18.03 10.28 -19.85
CA GLY A 97 18.90 9.09 -19.87
C GLY A 97 19.16 8.46 -18.50
N HIS A 98 18.43 8.88 -17.46
CA HIS A 98 18.44 8.23 -16.15
C HIS A 98 17.10 7.52 -15.91
N GLN A 99 17.19 6.31 -15.34
CA GLN A 99 16.03 5.55 -14.89
C GLN A 99 15.26 6.38 -13.85
N SER A 100 14.04 6.76 -14.20
CA SER A 100 13.15 7.52 -13.32
C SER A 100 12.00 6.62 -12.84
N SER A 101 11.32 7.04 -11.77
CA SER A 101 10.13 6.34 -11.30
C SER A 101 8.88 6.87 -12.00
N ASP A 102 7.96 5.96 -12.33
CA ASP A 102 6.63 6.32 -12.76
C ASP A 102 5.67 6.30 -11.57
N PHE A 103 4.99 7.43 -11.34
CA PHE A 103 4.14 7.63 -10.17
C PHE A 103 2.67 7.47 -10.53
N TYR A 104 1.95 6.73 -9.70
CA TYR A 104 0.52 6.49 -9.82
C TYR A 104 -0.18 6.72 -8.48
N HIS A 105 -1.41 7.23 -8.50
CA HIS A 105 -2.29 6.98 -7.35
C HIS A 105 -2.48 5.47 -7.21
N VAL A 106 -2.60 4.97 -5.98
CA VAL A 106 -2.75 3.53 -5.72
C VAL A 106 -3.90 2.93 -6.54
N VAL A 107 -5.10 3.53 -6.44
CA VAL A 107 -6.29 3.13 -7.20
C VAL A 107 -6.15 3.23 -8.71
N CYS A 108 -5.34 4.17 -9.22
CA CYS A 108 -5.08 4.27 -10.66
C CYS A 108 -4.16 3.14 -11.13
N PHE A 109 -3.17 2.76 -10.31
CA PHE A 109 -2.28 1.66 -10.65
C PHE A 109 -3.02 0.32 -10.66
N GLU A 110 -3.92 0.10 -9.70
CA GLU A 110 -4.80 -1.08 -9.63
C GLU A 110 -5.72 -1.26 -10.84
N LYS A 111 -6.00 -0.19 -11.61
CA LYS A 111 -6.73 -0.32 -12.89
C LYS A 111 -5.92 -1.08 -13.95
N ILE A 112 -4.59 -1.03 -13.87
CA ILE A 112 -3.68 -1.58 -14.90
C ILE A 112 -2.83 -2.75 -14.40
N ALA A 113 -2.68 -2.90 -13.08
CA ALA A 113 -1.98 -4.00 -12.44
C ALA A 113 -2.99 -5.03 -11.92
N ASP A 114 -2.83 -6.29 -12.34
CA ASP A 114 -3.72 -7.36 -11.89
C ASP A 114 -3.12 -8.07 -10.67
N PHE A 115 -3.49 -7.60 -9.48
CA PHE A 115 -3.05 -8.19 -8.21
C PHE A 115 -3.68 -9.54 -7.89
N SER A 116 -4.53 -10.11 -8.76
CA SER A 116 -4.89 -11.53 -8.67
C SER A 116 -3.79 -12.46 -9.22
N GLN A 117 -2.73 -11.91 -9.81
CA GLN A 117 -1.59 -12.65 -10.36
C GLN A 117 -0.35 -12.48 -9.47
N ALA A 118 0.31 -13.59 -9.14
CA ALA A 118 1.52 -13.59 -8.30
C ALA A 118 2.62 -12.68 -8.85
N ASP A 119 2.80 -12.68 -10.18
CA ASP A 119 3.80 -11.86 -10.88
C ASP A 119 3.72 -10.36 -10.54
N PHE A 120 2.53 -9.85 -10.24
CA PHE A 120 2.30 -8.44 -9.85
C PHE A 120 2.45 -8.22 -8.35
N VAL A 121 1.81 -9.06 -7.54
CA VAL A 121 1.82 -8.92 -6.07
C VAL A 121 3.23 -9.08 -5.51
N ASP A 122 4.04 -9.96 -6.12
CA ASP A 122 5.43 -10.17 -5.75
C ASP A 122 6.29 -8.91 -5.87
N GLN A 123 5.93 -7.99 -6.77
CA GLN A 123 6.68 -6.75 -6.97
C GLN A 123 6.30 -5.64 -6.00
N VAL A 124 5.20 -5.77 -5.26
CA VAL A 124 4.74 -4.71 -4.35
C VAL A 124 5.63 -4.69 -3.12
N GLU A 125 6.25 -3.55 -2.83
CA GLU A 125 7.11 -3.41 -1.65
C GLU A 125 6.82 -2.08 -0.93
N PRO A 126 6.64 -2.07 0.40
CA PRO A 126 6.53 -0.82 1.13
C PRO A 126 7.89 -0.12 1.22
N VAL A 127 7.90 1.21 1.11
CA VAL A 127 9.08 2.01 1.44
C VAL A 127 9.12 2.23 2.95
N THR A 128 10.09 1.59 3.59
CA THR A 128 10.29 1.57 5.04
C THR A 128 11.73 1.93 5.37
N ARG A 129 12.00 2.09 6.66
CA ARG A 129 13.36 2.21 7.19
C ARG A 129 14.33 1.08 6.80
N ASN A 130 13.82 -0.08 6.40
CA ASN A 130 14.62 -1.26 6.03
C ASN A 130 14.73 -1.44 4.51
N THR A 131 13.85 -0.81 3.72
CA THR A 131 13.76 -1.05 2.27
C THR A 131 14.13 0.16 1.41
N TRP A 132 14.22 1.36 1.99
CA TRP A 132 14.47 2.62 1.27
C TRP A 132 15.76 2.63 0.43
N SER A 133 16.79 1.88 0.83
CA SER A 133 18.06 1.82 0.08
C SER A 133 17.88 1.11 -1.26
N PHE A 134 17.03 0.09 -1.32
CA PHE A 134 16.67 -0.61 -2.57
C PHE A 134 15.79 0.24 -3.48
N ARG A 135 15.03 1.18 -2.90
CA ARG A 135 14.27 2.19 -3.63
C ARG A 135 15.15 3.24 -4.32
N ASN A 136 16.47 3.21 -4.08
CA ASN A 136 17.44 4.19 -4.60
C ASN A 136 17.12 5.64 -4.16
N LEU A 137 16.69 5.80 -2.91
CA LEU A 137 16.47 7.12 -2.31
C LEU A 137 17.75 7.65 -1.67
N ASN A 138 17.89 8.97 -1.66
CA ASN A 138 18.96 9.63 -0.92
C ASN A 138 18.72 9.53 0.59
N SER A 139 19.77 9.22 1.35
CA SER A 139 19.71 9.11 2.80
C SER A 139 19.16 10.38 3.46
N SER A 140 19.59 11.56 3.02
CA SER A 140 19.08 12.84 3.54
C SER A 140 17.56 12.97 3.43
N SER A 141 17.00 12.59 2.27
CA SER A 141 15.55 12.64 2.07
C SER A 141 14.80 11.68 3.00
N VAL A 142 15.37 10.50 3.26
CA VAL A 142 14.79 9.51 4.17
C VAL A 142 14.90 9.96 5.63
N LEU A 143 15.99 10.65 6.01
CA LEU A 143 16.17 11.20 7.35
C LEU A 143 15.20 12.34 7.68
N ASP A 144 14.68 13.02 6.66
CA ASP A 144 13.59 13.98 6.80
C ASP A 144 12.20 13.30 6.89
N GLY A 145 12.15 11.97 6.88
CA GLY A 145 10.92 11.18 6.92
C GLY A 145 10.16 11.15 5.60
N ASN A 146 10.73 11.67 4.52
CA ASN A 146 10.08 11.65 3.21
C ASN A 146 10.02 10.23 2.66
N TYR A 147 9.00 9.96 1.84
CA TYR A 147 8.77 8.67 1.15
C TYR A 147 8.37 7.51 2.07
N LEU A 148 8.89 7.46 3.29
CA LEU A 148 8.59 6.41 4.25
C LEU A 148 7.10 6.36 4.60
N LEU A 149 6.55 5.16 4.63
CA LEU A 149 5.22 4.93 5.18
C LEU A 149 5.21 5.18 6.69
N ASP A 150 4.07 5.67 7.20
CA ASP A 150 3.77 5.55 8.62
C ASP A 150 3.61 4.08 9.04
N ALA A 151 3.69 3.83 10.34
CA ALA A 151 3.66 2.48 10.89
C ALA A 151 2.40 1.70 10.48
N GLY A 152 1.23 2.32 10.47
CA GLY A 152 -0.01 1.66 10.05
C GLY A 152 0.01 1.26 8.58
N ALA A 153 0.36 2.18 7.69
CA ALA A 153 0.45 1.90 6.26
C ALA A 153 1.53 0.86 5.93
N GLU A 154 2.67 0.85 6.63
CA GLU A 154 3.70 -0.20 6.54
C GLU A 154 3.11 -1.57 6.87
N ARG A 155 2.45 -1.70 8.03
CA ARG A 155 1.85 -2.97 8.47
C ARG A 155 0.73 -3.44 7.55
N LEU A 156 -0.14 -2.53 7.12
CA LEU A 156 -1.24 -2.83 6.21
C LEU A 156 -0.76 -3.29 4.84
N THR A 157 0.27 -2.65 4.28
CA THR A 157 0.81 -3.04 2.96
C THR A 157 1.42 -4.44 3.00
N ILE A 158 2.17 -4.77 4.06
CA ILE A 158 2.77 -6.09 4.24
C ILE A 158 1.68 -7.16 4.38
N SER A 159 0.72 -6.91 5.28
CA SER A 159 -0.34 -7.89 5.56
C SER A 159 -1.29 -8.06 4.38
N TRP A 160 -1.58 -6.99 3.63
CA TRP A 160 -2.33 -7.06 2.37
C TRP A 160 -1.60 -7.94 1.35
N LYS A 161 -0.29 -7.77 1.19
CA LYS A 161 0.51 -8.59 0.27
C LYS A 161 0.46 -10.07 0.67
N GLU A 162 0.59 -10.37 1.96
CA GLU A 162 0.52 -11.74 2.50
C GLU A 162 -0.88 -12.36 2.30
N ALA A 163 -1.94 -11.62 2.63
CA ALA A 163 -3.33 -12.03 2.44
C ALA A 163 -3.63 -12.39 0.97
N VAL A 164 -3.30 -11.49 0.05
CA VAL A 164 -3.54 -11.71 -1.39
C VAL A 164 -2.71 -12.87 -1.92
N LYS A 165 -1.44 -12.98 -1.50
CA LYS A 165 -0.59 -14.13 -1.88
C LYS A 165 -1.16 -15.46 -1.43
N LYS A 166 -1.62 -15.54 -0.18
CA LYS A 166 -2.25 -16.74 0.36
C LYS A 166 -3.46 -17.15 -0.48
N LEU A 167 -4.34 -16.21 -0.81
CA LEU A 167 -5.51 -16.47 -1.67
C LEU A 167 -5.12 -16.91 -3.09
N ILE A 168 -4.01 -16.41 -3.64
CA ILE A 168 -3.46 -16.83 -4.93
C ILE A 168 -2.92 -18.27 -4.83
N ASP A 169 -2.10 -18.55 -3.82
CA ASP A 169 -1.51 -19.87 -3.62
C ASP A 169 -2.59 -20.93 -3.39
N GLU A 170 -3.64 -20.62 -2.62
CA GLU A 170 -4.80 -21.49 -2.42
C GLU A 170 -5.57 -21.74 -3.72
N ARG A 171 -5.79 -20.70 -4.54
CA ARG A 171 -6.41 -20.82 -5.87
C ARG A 171 -5.62 -21.74 -6.79
N ASP A 172 -4.30 -21.57 -6.79
CA ASP A 172 -3.39 -22.20 -7.73
C ASP A 172 -2.89 -23.57 -7.23
N GLY A 173 -3.30 -23.98 -6.03
CA GLY A 173 -2.93 -25.26 -5.41
C GLY A 173 -1.45 -25.33 -5.03
N VAL A 174 -0.82 -24.19 -4.76
CA VAL A 174 0.59 -24.08 -4.36
C VAL A 174 0.70 -24.36 -2.87
N GLU A 175 1.55 -25.31 -2.48
CA GLU A 175 1.82 -25.57 -1.06
C GLU A 175 2.52 -24.36 -0.44
N THR A 176 1.85 -23.71 0.50
CA THR A 176 2.44 -22.64 1.31
C THR A 176 3.31 -23.23 2.40
N LYS A 177 4.56 -22.81 2.45
CA LYS A 177 5.42 -23.05 3.61
C LYS A 177 5.46 -21.80 4.46
N ASP A 178 5.10 -21.98 5.71
CA ASP A 178 5.33 -20.97 6.71
C ASP A 178 6.82 -20.94 7.08
N ASP A 179 7.54 -19.99 6.51
CA ASP A 179 8.97 -19.80 6.82
C ASP A 179 9.17 -19.04 8.15
N TRP A 180 8.11 -18.50 8.75
CA TRP A 180 8.20 -17.76 10.00
C TRP A 180 8.09 -18.67 11.23
N SER A 181 8.87 -18.39 12.28
CA SER A 181 8.67 -19.07 13.55
C SER A 181 7.38 -18.59 14.22
N ALA A 182 6.75 -19.46 15.04
CA ALA A 182 5.57 -19.10 15.80
C ALA A 182 5.75 -17.83 16.65
N ALA A 183 6.95 -17.61 17.19
CA ALA A 183 7.28 -16.41 17.96
C ALA A 183 7.32 -15.13 17.08
N VAL A 184 7.76 -15.24 15.82
CA VAL A 184 7.73 -14.12 14.88
C VAL A 184 6.29 -13.82 14.47
N ARG A 185 5.49 -14.83 14.13
CA ARG A 185 4.06 -14.64 13.82
C ARG A 185 3.31 -13.97 14.97
N ASP A 186 3.47 -14.49 16.18
CA ASP A 186 2.83 -13.92 17.37
C ASP A 186 3.23 -12.45 17.59
N LEU A 187 4.50 -12.09 17.35
CA LEU A 187 4.96 -10.70 17.39
C LEU A 187 4.32 -9.83 16.29
N LEU A 188 4.19 -10.36 15.07
CA LEU A 188 3.63 -9.60 13.94
C LEU A 188 2.12 -9.41 14.09
N ASP A 189 1.40 -10.41 14.58
CA ASP A 189 -0.07 -10.44 14.56
C ASP A 189 -0.69 -10.00 15.88
N ASN A 190 -0.06 -10.33 17.01
CA ASN A 190 -0.64 -10.16 18.34
C ASN A 190 0.02 -9.07 19.19
N ALA A 191 1.15 -8.49 18.77
CA ALA A 191 1.78 -7.42 19.56
C ALA A 191 0.78 -6.29 19.89
N GLY A 192 0.82 -5.84 21.15
CA GLY A 192 -0.11 -4.85 21.71
C GLY A 192 -1.40 -5.44 22.29
N SER A 193 -1.68 -6.73 22.08
CA SER A 193 -2.78 -7.45 22.72
C SER A 193 -2.47 -7.67 24.20
N SER A 194 -3.50 -7.66 25.04
CA SER A 194 -3.51 -8.08 26.44
C SER A 194 -2.99 -9.51 26.63
N LYS A 195 -3.20 -10.37 25.62
CA LYS A 195 -2.81 -11.79 25.64
C LYS A 195 -1.41 -12.03 25.08
N TYR A 196 -0.79 -11.02 24.47
CA TYR A 196 0.51 -11.18 23.85
C TYR A 196 1.60 -11.35 24.91
N VAL A 197 2.32 -12.46 24.83
CA VAL A 197 3.44 -12.77 25.70
C VAL A 197 4.72 -12.59 24.92
N THR A 198 5.64 -11.80 25.46
CA THR A 198 6.92 -11.58 24.81
C THR A 198 7.75 -12.86 24.76
N GLN A 199 8.07 -13.31 23.55
CA GLN A 199 8.94 -14.45 23.30
C GLN A 199 10.34 -14.00 22.85
N GLU A 200 11.35 -14.82 23.11
CA GLU A 200 12.71 -14.61 22.60
C GLU A 200 12.78 -15.03 21.12
N ILE A 201 13.36 -14.17 20.29
CA ILE A 201 13.57 -14.45 18.86
C ILE A 201 15.09 -14.38 18.63
N PRO A 202 15.76 -15.53 18.42
CA PRO A 202 17.20 -15.59 18.21
C PRO A 202 17.63 -14.69 17.04
N ASP A 203 18.79 -14.04 17.19
CA ASP A 203 19.44 -13.20 16.17
C ASP A 203 18.62 -12.00 15.65
N ALA A 204 17.44 -11.74 16.23
CA ALA A 204 16.60 -10.65 15.82
C ALA A 204 17.20 -9.29 16.19
N ASN A 205 17.07 -8.33 15.28
CA ASN A 205 17.51 -6.97 15.52
C ASN A 205 16.70 -6.33 16.65
N ALA A 206 17.35 -6.00 17.77
CA ALA A 206 16.70 -5.45 18.97
C ALA A 206 15.94 -4.13 18.72
N PHE A 207 16.44 -3.28 17.82
CA PHE A 207 15.73 -2.05 17.43
C PHE A 207 14.42 -2.39 16.71
N GLN A 208 14.46 -3.34 15.79
CA GLN A 208 13.28 -3.81 15.06
C GLN A 208 12.26 -4.47 15.99
N LEU A 209 12.72 -5.35 16.90
CA LEU A 209 11.86 -5.99 17.89
C LEU A 209 11.15 -4.95 18.77
N ARG A 210 11.88 -3.92 19.23
CA ARG A 210 11.29 -2.85 20.04
C ARG A 210 10.20 -2.11 19.28
N LEU A 211 10.41 -1.81 17.99
CA LEU A 211 9.41 -1.14 17.17
C LEU A 211 8.16 -2.02 16.97
N LEU A 212 8.33 -3.30 16.61
CA LEU A 212 7.24 -4.27 16.42
C LEU A 212 6.41 -4.46 17.70
N ARG A 213 7.06 -4.50 18.87
CA ARG A 213 6.37 -4.62 20.17
C ARG A 213 5.64 -3.35 20.62
N SER A 214 5.86 -2.21 19.97
CA SER A 214 5.33 -0.92 20.43
C SER A 214 4.70 -0.11 19.29
N ARG A 215 5.49 0.67 18.56
CA ARG A 215 5.00 1.60 17.54
C ARG A 215 4.31 0.91 16.36
N LEU A 216 4.73 -0.30 16.03
CA LEU A 216 4.21 -1.11 14.92
C LEU A 216 3.27 -2.23 15.39
N ALA A 217 2.93 -2.26 16.68
CA ALA A 217 1.99 -3.23 17.20
C ALA A 217 0.64 -3.09 16.48
N PRO A 218 0.03 -4.16 15.96
CA PRO A 218 -1.27 -4.06 15.30
C PRO A 218 -2.43 -3.89 16.29
N ASN A 219 -2.28 -4.35 17.54
CA ASN A 219 -3.34 -4.30 18.53
C ASN A 219 -3.21 -3.09 19.47
N GLU A 220 -4.34 -2.62 19.97
CA GLU A 220 -4.44 -1.68 21.08
C GLU A 220 -5.38 -2.25 22.13
N SER A 221 -4.93 -2.21 23.38
CA SER A 221 -5.61 -2.79 24.53
C SER A 221 -5.60 -1.80 25.71
N ASP A 222 -6.64 -1.82 26.53
CA ASP A 222 -6.75 -1.05 27.78
C ASP A 222 -6.07 -1.74 28.98
N GLY A 223 -5.54 -2.97 28.80
CA GLY A 223 -4.79 -3.68 29.84
C GLY A 223 -4.97 -5.21 29.80
N PRO A 224 -4.39 -5.94 30.78
CA PRO A 224 -4.34 -7.41 30.77
C PRO A 224 -5.69 -8.14 30.73
N ASP A 225 -6.76 -7.48 31.17
CA ASP A 225 -8.11 -8.05 31.23
C ASP A 225 -9.03 -7.55 30.09
N ASP A 226 -8.46 -6.86 29.09
CA ASP A 226 -9.24 -6.29 28.00
C ASP A 226 -9.77 -7.38 27.04
N THR A 227 -11.09 -7.45 26.91
CA THR A 227 -11.77 -8.38 26.01
C THR A 227 -12.21 -7.74 24.69
N GLU A 228 -12.12 -6.41 24.57
CA GLU A 228 -12.61 -5.64 23.42
C GLU A 228 -11.45 -4.89 22.75
N GLU A 229 -10.44 -5.65 22.32
CA GLU A 229 -9.25 -5.09 21.70
C GLU A 229 -9.54 -4.49 20.34
N TRP A 230 -8.76 -3.48 19.98
CA TRP A 230 -8.78 -2.92 18.63
C TRP A 230 -7.62 -3.50 17.84
N ASN A 231 -7.87 -3.94 16.61
CA ASN A 231 -6.86 -4.55 15.74
C ASN A 231 -6.79 -3.82 14.38
N LEU A 232 -5.58 -3.45 13.97
CA LEU A 232 -5.35 -2.73 12.71
C LEU A 232 -5.83 -3.49 11.47
N PHE A 233 -5.65 -4.81 11.43
CA PHE A 233 -5.97 -5.62 10.26
C PHE A 233 -7.47 -5.87 10.17
N ASP A 234 -8.13 -6.18 11.28
CA ASP A 234 -9.58 -6.38 11.31
C ASP A 234 -10.36 -5.14 10.83
N GLU A 235 -9.83 -3.95 11.09
CA GLU A 235 -10.49 -2.67 10.82
C GLU A 235 -10.27 -2.15 9.40
N TYR A 236 -9.10 -2.42 8.81
CA TYR A 236 -8.70 -1.77 7.56
C TYR A 236 -8.34 -2.72 6.42
N LEU A 237 -8.00 -3.97 6.70
CA LEU A 237 -7.56 -4.90 5.67
C LEU A 237 -8.76 -5.30 4.80
N ALA A 238 -8.79 -4.79 3.56
CA ALA A 238 -9.88 -5.07 2.63
C ALA A 238 -9.99 -6.54 2.21
N PRO A 239 -8.90 -7.24 1.81
CA PRO A 239 -9.00 -8.66 1.50
C PRO A 239 -9.08 -9.46 2.80
N ARG A 240 -9.98 -10.44 2.83
CA ARG A 240 -10.02 -11.45 3.90
C ARG A 240 -9.33 -12.71 3.44
N ASP A 241 -8.40 -13.20 4.24
CA ASP A 241 -7.55 -14.36 3.98
C ASP A 241 -8.31 -15.66 3.70
N ASP A 242 -9.61 -15.73 3.98
CA ASP A 242 -10.48 -16.88 3.78
C ASP A 242 -11.60 -16.64 2.74
N ASP A 243 -11.62 -15.46 2.10
CA ASP A 243 -12.61 -15.13 1.08
C ASP A 243 -11.98 -14.99 -0.30
N GLN A 244 -12.08 -16.06 -1.09
CA GLN A 244 -11.60 -16.11 -2.48
C GLN A 244 -12.19 -14.98 -3.35
N LYS A 245 -13.38 -14.47 -3.02
CA LYS A 245 -13.99 -13.35 -3.75
C LYS A 245 -13.20 -12.06 -3.59
N SER A 246 -12.35 -11.95 -2.57
CA SER A 246 -11.43 -10.82 -2.39
C SER A 246 -10.49 -10.65 -3.59
N LEU A 247 -10.20 -11.71 -4.35
CA LEU A 247 -9.39 -11.61 -5.59
C LEU A 247 -10.16 -11.01 -6.78
N GLU A 248 -11.49 -10.95 -6.72
CA GLU A 248 -12.31 -10.33 -7.76
C GLU A 248 -12.28 -8.80 -7.66
N ASP A 249 -12.05 -8.26 -6.46
CA ASP A 249 -11.87 -6.82 -6.24
C ASP A 249 -10.42 -6.40 -6.51
N ARG A 250 -10.24 -5.61 -7.58
CA ARG A 250 -8.94 -5.12 -8.01
C ARG A 250 -8.41 -3.96 -7.16
N HIS A 251 -9.24 -3.34 -6.32
CA HIS A 251 -8.94 -2.09 -5.63
C HIS A 251 -8.69 -2.24 -4.13
N THR A 252 -8.31 -3.44 -3.69
CA THR A 252 -8.20 -3.77 -2.26
C THR A 252 -7.06 -3.04 -1.54
N LEU A 253 -5.91 -2.79 -2.19
CA LEU A 253 -4.81 -2.02 -1.59
C LEU A 253 -5.21 -0.54 -1.49
N GLY A 254 -5.79 -0.01 -2.56
CA GLY A 254 -6.31 1.35 -2.62
C GLY A 254 -7.35 1.61 -1.53
N ALA A 255 -8.32 0.71 -1.35
CA ALA A 255 -9.35 0.79 -0.31
C ALA A 255 -8.74 0.75 1.10
N THR A 256 -7.86 -0.22 1.35
CA THR A 256 -7.15 -0.38 2.64
C THR A 256 -6.42 0.90 3.04
N LEU A 257 -5.59 1.44 2.14
CA LEU A 257 -4.77 2.62 2.42
C LEU A 257 -5.58 3.92 2.44
N PHE A 258 -6.66 4.00 1.66
CA PHE A 258 -7.55 5.16 1.67
C PHE A 258 -8.26 5.30 3.01
N LEU A 259 -8.88 4.21 3.50
CA LEU A 259 -9.62 4.22 4.77
C LEU A 259 -8.68 4.50 5.94
N TRP A 260 -7.50 3.85 5.97
CA TRP A 260 -6.47 4.13 6.95
C TRP A 260 -6.10 5.62 6.98
N ARG A 261 -5.78 6.20 5.82
CA ARG A 261 -5.38 7.61 5.72
C ARG A 261 -6.47 8.57 6.18
N ASP A 262 -7.71 8.30 5.79
CA ASP A 262 -8.84 9.13 6.18
C ASP A 262 -9.03 9.12 7.71
N HIS A 263 -8.96 7.95 8.34
CA HIS A 263 -9.02 7.82 9.79
C HIS A 263 -7.80 8.45 10.50
N VAL A 264 -6.60 8.40 9.92
CA VAL A 264 -5.43 9.15 10.41
C VAL A 264 -5.70 10.66 10.41
N VAL A 265 -6.24 11.21 9.32
CA VAL A 265 -6.59 12.63 9.24
C VAL A 265 -7.61 13.02 10.31
N LEU A 266 -8.65 12.20 10.49
CA LEU A 266 -9.66 12.42 11.53
C LEU A 266 -9.04 12.38 12.95
N ALA A 267 -8.33 11.30 13.28
CA ALA A 267 -7.78 11.07 14.61
C ALA A 267 -6.70 12.09 15.01
N THR A 268 -5.93 12.59 14.05
CA THR A 268 -4.81 13.54 14.30
C THR A 268 -5.17 15.01 14.08
N SER A 269 -6.42 15.32 13.71
CA SER A 269 -6.85 16.69 13.49
C SER A 269 -6.84 17.50 14.80
N ASN A 270 -6.11 18.61 14.80
CA ASN A 270 -6.10 19.55 15.93
C ASN A 270 -7.32 20.47 15.96
N ASN A 271 -7.94 20.71 14.80
CA ASN A 271 -9.09 21.60 14.64
C ASN A 271 -10.14 20.96 13.71
N PRO A 272 -10.78 19.85 14.12
CA PRO A 272 -11.75 19.16 13.28
C PRO A 272 -12.98 20.04 13.01
N THR A 273 -13.49 20.00 11.78
CA THR A 273 -14.75 20.66 11.45
C THR A 273 -15.91 19.98 12.20
N GLU A 274 -17.08 20.61 12.29
CA GLU A 274 -18.26 19.96 12.90
C GLU A 274 -18.67 18.67 12.17
N LYS A 275 -18.38 18.56 10.87
CA LYS A 275 -18.57 17.32 10.12
C LYS A 275 -17.57 16.26 10.58
N ASP A 276 -16.29 16.61 10.71
CA ASP A 276 -15.26 15.67 11.14
C ASP A 276 -15.47 15.20 12.58
N LYS A 277 -15.92 16.09 13.49
CA LYS A 277 -16.27 15.70 14.86
C LYS A 277 -17.34 14.62 14.90
N LYS A 278 -18.41 14.79 14.12
CA LYS A 278 -19.47 13.79 13.99
C LYS A 278 -18.95 12.47 13.44
N ARG A 279 -18.08 12.52 12.42
CA ARG A 279 -17.45 11.31 11.87
C ARG A 279 -16.58 10.61 12.90
N ILE A 280 -15.74 11.36 13.63
CA ILE A 280 -14.92 10.82 14.72
C ILE A 280 -15.80 10.10 15.75
N GLU A 281 -16.89 10.73 16.20
CA GLU A 281 -17.81 10.12 17.17
C GLU A 281 -18.52 8.86 16.66
N GLN A 282 -18.75 8.76 15.35
CA GLN A 282 -19.46 7.64 14.71
C GLN A 282 -18.54 6.49 14.31
N GLU A 283 -17.35 6.81 13.84
CA GLU A 283 -16.44 5.87 13.16
C GLU A 283 -15.28 5.44 14.06
N LEU A 284 -14.90 6.24 15.07
CA LEU A 284 -13.67 6.03 15.85
C LEU A 284 -13.93 5.96 17.36
N THR A 285 -13.68 4.80 17.95
CA THR A 285 -13.64 4.66 19.41
C THR A 285 -12.42 5.38 20.01
N PRO A 286 -12.44 5.73 21.31
CA PRO A 286 -11.25 6.29 21.97
C PRO A 286 -10.00 5.39 21.85
N LYS A 287 -10.20 4.07 21.89
CA LYS A 287 -9.16 3.05 21.70
C LYS A 287 -8.58 3.11 20.28
N ALA A 288 -9.45 3.14 19.25
CA ALA A 288 -9.05 3.33 17.87
C ALA A 288 -8.24 4.62 17.68
N ILE A 289 -8.68 5.75 18.24
CA ILE A 289 -7.96 7.02 18.14
C ILE A 289 -6.54 6.93 18.73
N ARG A 290 -6.35 6.27 19.88
CA ARG A 290 -5.01 6.07 20.46
C ARG A 290 -4.14 5.19 19.57
N ALA A 291 -4.68 4.07 19.08
CA ALA A 291 -3.98 3.16 18.19
C ALA A 291 -3.55 3.86 16.90
N ILE A 292 -4.48 4.58 16.26
CA ILE A 292 -4.25 5.34 15.02
C ILE A 292 -3.16 6.39 15.25
N LYS A 293 -3.23 7.18 16.33
CA LYS A 293 -2.20 8.18 16.65
C LYS A 293 -0.81 7.56 16.82
N ARG A 294 -0.73 6.38 17.45
CA ARG A 294 0.53 5.63 17.61
C ARG A 294 1.07 5.15 16.27
N LEU A 295 0.20 4.58 15.44
CA LEU A 295 0.52 3.99 14.13
C LEU A 295 0.70 5.02 13.02
N ALA A 296 0.21 6.26 13.17
CA ALA A 296 0.42 7.35 12.23
C ALA A 296 1.85 7.93 12.24
N VAL A 297 2.72 7.44 13.13
CA VAL A 297 4.11 7.88 13.23
C VAL A 297 4.97 7.14 12.20
N THR A 298 5.77 7.89 11.44
CA THR A 298 6.80 7.35 10.54
C THR A 298 7.97 6.73 11.32
N PRO A 299 8.20 5.41 11.22
CA PRO A 299 9.33 4.76 11.89
C PRO A 299 10.65 5.11 11.20
N MET A 300 11.48 5.92 11.84
CA MET A 300 12.78 6.32 11.30
C MET A 300 13.83 5.19 11.37
N PRO A 301 14.83 5.18 10.47
CA PRO A 301 15.98 4.29 10.56
C PRO A 301 16.74 4.42 11.89
N ASP A 302 17.42 3.35 12.30
CA ASP A 302 18.29 3.34 13.48
C ASP A 302 19.62 4.07 13.20
N ILE A 303 19.57 5.40 13.22
CA ILE A 303 20.73 6.26 12.98
C ILE A 303 21.79 6.02 14.05
N GLN A 304 21.39 5.82 15.30
CA GLN A 304 22.32 5.61 16.42
C GLN A 304 23.02 4.25 16.31
N GLY A 305 22.28 3.20 15.96
CA GLY A 305 22.85 1.88 15.67
C GLY A 305 23.76 1.88 14.44
N ALA A 306 23.50 2.74 13.45
CA ALA A 306 24.38 2.91 12.29
C ALA A 306 25.73 3.55 12.66
N PHE A 307 25.73 4.60 13.50
CA PHE A 307 26.96 5.24 13.99
C PHE A 307 27.77 4.34 14.92
N LEU A 308 27.12 3.55 15.78
CA LEU A 308 27.80 2.62 16.69
C LEU A 308 28.39 1.40 15.98
N ARG A 309 27.88 1.03 14.79
CA ARG A 309 28.41 -0.06 13.95
C ARG A 309 29.49 0.39 12.95
N GLY A 310 29.90 1.67 12.98
CA GLY A 310 31.03 2.16 12.19
C GLY A 310 30.79 2.15 10.68
N LEU A 311 29.63 2.67 10.23
CA LEU A 311 29.51 3.21 8.88
C LEU A 311 30.30 4.52 8.77
#